data_AF-A0A962U8S4-F1
#
_entry.id   AF-A0A962U8S4-F1
#
_cell.length_a   1.000
_cell.length_b   1.000
_cell.length_c   1.000
_cell.angle_alpha   90.00
_cell.angle_beta   90.00
_cell.angle_gamma   90.00
#
_symmetry.space_group_name_H-M   'P 1'
#
loop_
_entity.id
_entity.type
_entity.pdbx_description
1 polymer ?
#
loop_
_entity_poly.entity_id
_entity_poly.type
_entity_poly.pdbx_seq_one_letter_code
_entity_poly.pdbx_strand_id
1 'polypeptide(L)'
;MKFVDEAVIKVEAGDGGNGCVSFRREKFIPKGGPDGGDGGDGGHVVLCADSGLNTLVDFRHNRHHRAERGQNGMGRQMTGRKGDSLVIRVPVGTRVH
;
A
#
# COMPACT_ATOMS: atom_id res chain seq x y z
N MET A 1 27.72 -10.52 18.41
CA MET A 1 27.30 -10.29 17.01
C MET A 1 26.18 -11.28 16.70
N LYS A 2 24.97 -10.84 16.36
CA LYS A 2 23.86 -11.74 15.99
C LYS A 2 23.76 -11.78 14.46
N PHE A 3 24.24 -12.86 13.86
CA PHE A 3 24.20 -13.08 12.43
C PHE A 3 22.98 -13.95 12.10
N VAL A 4 22.19 -13.50 11.14
CA VAL A 4 21.07 -14.24 10.56
C VAL A 4 21.18 -14.03 9.06
N ASP A 5 21.44 -15.12 8.36
CA ASP A 5 21.58 -15.20 6.90
C ASP A 5 20.25 -15.53 6.21
N GLU A 6 19.34 -16.19 6.92
CA GLU A 6 18.03 -16.57 6.41
C GLU A 6 16.89 -16.03 7.28
N ALA A 7 15.88 -15.45 6.63
CA ALA A 7 14.67 -14.99 7.29
C ALA A 7 13.45 -15.29 6.43
N VAL A 8 12.37 -15.74 7.08
CA VAL A 8 11.06 -15.90 6.45
C VAL A 8 10.16 -14.78 6.96
N ILE A 9 9.67 -13.97 6.02
CA ILE A 9 8.75 -12.86 6.29
C ILE A 9 7.47 -13.02 5.50
N LYS A 10 6.37 -12.52 6.05
CA LYS A 10 5.09 -12.39 5.36
C LYS A 10 4.99 -10.98 4.78
N VAL A 11 4.76 -10.91 3.47
CA VAL A 11 4.62 -9.67 2.74
C VAL A 11 3.21 -9.57 2.16
N GLU A 12 2.55 -8.45 2.39
CA GLU A 12 1.22 -8.15 1.88
C GLU A 12 1.22 -6.77 1.21
N ALA A 13 0.77 -6.69 -0.04
CA ALA A 13 0.53 -5.42 -0.70
C ALA A 13 -0.67 -4.70 -0.05
N GLY A 14 -0.81 -3.42 -0.35
CA GLY A 14 -2.00 -2.66 -0.01
C GLY A 14 -3.20 -3.15 -0.82
N ASP A 15 -4.35 -3.26 -0.18
CA ASP A 15 -5.60 -3.48 -0.90
C ASP A 15 -5.99 -2.23 -1.68
N GLY A 16 -6.78 -2.39 -2.74
CA GLY A 16 -7.42 -1.27 -3.43
C GLY A 16 -8.49 -0.61 -2.55
N GLY A 17 -8.65 0.69 -2.75
CA GLY A 17 -9.82 1.44 -2.30
C GLY A 17 -11.08 0.98 -3.03
N ASN A 18 -12.23 1.11 -2.39
CA ASN A 18 -13.51 0.84 -3.03
C ASN A 18 -13.97 2.07 -3.81
N GLY A 19 -14.64 1.87 -4.95
CA GLY A 19 -15.37 2.94 -5.64
C GLY A 19 -16.55 3.46 -4.80
N CYS A 20 -17.01 4.67 -5.12
CA CYS A 20 -18.14 5.30 -4.47
C CYS A 20 -19.39 5.26 -5.36
N VAL A 21 -20.54 4.91 -4.79
CA VAL A 21 -21.83 5.15 -5.44
C VAL A 21 -22.40 6.46 -4.89
N SER A 22 -22.40 7.50 -5.72
CA SER A 22 -22.92 8.83 -5.36
C SER A 22 -23.68 9.48 -6.49
N PHE A 23 -24.60 10.38 -6.14
CA PHE A 23 -25.36 11.19 -7.08
C PHE A 23 -25.33 12.66 -6.65
N ARG A 24 -25.14 13.55 -7.62
CA ARG A 24 -25.08 15.00 -7.37
C ARG A 24 -26.41 15.52 -6.85
N ARG A 25 -26.39 16.29 -5.76
CA ARG A 25 -27.59 16.88 -5.15
C ARG A 25 -27.44 18.40 -5.04
N GLU A 26 -28.26 19.14 -5.76
CA GLU A 26 -28.28 20.61 -5.77
C GLU A 26 -29.73 21.10 -5.69
N LYS A 27 -29.96 22.20 -4.97
CA LYS A 27 -31.29 22.69 -4.58
C LYS A 27 -32.25 22.92 -5.77
N PHE A 28 -31.73 23.30 -6.93
CA PHE A 28 -32.51 23.62 -8.13
C PHE A 28 -32.32 22.61 -9.27
N ILE A 29 -31.68 21.47 -8.99
CA ILE A 29 -31.48 20.38 -9.96
C ILE A 29 -32.22 19.14 -9.46
N PRO A 30 -33.38 18.80 -10.05
CA PRO A 30 -34.23 17.72 -9.55
C PRO A 30 -33.61 16.32 -9.70
N LYS A 31 -32.73 16.12 -10.68
CA LYS A 31 -31.97 14.88 -10.89
C LYS A 31 -30.54 15.21 -11.28
N GLY A 32 -29.62 15.18 -10.32
CA GLY A 32 -28.20 15.21 -10.62
C GLY A 32 -27.73 13.86 -11.17
N GLY A 33 -26.74 13.88 -12.04
CA GLY A 33 -26.11 12.66 -12.55
C GLY A 33 -25.29 11.93 -11.47
N PRO A 34 -24.85 10.69 -11.77
CA PRO A 34 -23.87 9.98 -10.94
C PRO A 34 -22.58 10.79 -10.81
N ASP A 35 -22.06 10.88 -9.59
CA ASP A 35 -20.83 11.61 -9.29
C ASP A 35 -19.93 10.84 -8.29
N GLY A 36 -19.99 9.51 -8.32
CA GLY A 36 -19.12 8.67 -7.52
C GLY A 36 -17.73 8.52 -8.13
N GLY A 37 -16.68 8.85 -7.38
CA GLY A 37 -15.30 8.62 -7.78
C GLY A 37 -14.81 7.19 -7.52
N ASP A 38 -13.68 6.86 -8.14
CA ASP A 38 -13.04 5.54 -8.05
C ASP A 38 -12.22 5.38 -6.76
N GLY A 39 -11.95 4.13 -6.37
CA GLY A 39 -11.00 3.83 -5.31
C GLY A 39 -9.56 4.02 -5.77
N GLY A 40 -8.69 4.45 -4.85
CA GLY A 40 -7.26 4.53 -5.11
C GLY A 40 -6.58 3.17 -5.06
N ASP A 41 -5.45 3.03 -5.76
CA ASP A 41 -4.64 1.81 -5.71
C ASP A 41 -4.06 1.55 -4.33
N GLY A 42 -3.82 0.29 -4.00
CA GLY A 42 -3.01 -0.07 -2.84
C GLY A 42 -1.52 0.23 -3.02
N GLY A 43 -0.80 0.37 -1.91
CA GLY A 43 0.64 0.52 -1.89
C GLY A 43 1.36 -0.77 -2.29
N HIS A 44 2.53 -0.63 -2.91
CA HIS A 44 3.39 -1.78 -3.21
C HIS A 44 4.29 -2.11 -2.04
N VAL A 45 4.80 -3.35 -1.99
CA VAL A 45 5.95 -3.68 -1.14
C VAL A 45 7.16 -3.85 -2.04
N VAL A 46 8.23 -3.12 -1.72
CA VAL A 46 9.45 -3.08 -2.52
C VAL A 46 10.63 -3.47 -1.65
N LEU A 47 11.40 -4.46 -2.09
CA LEU A 47 12.69 -4.78 -1.50
C LEU A 47 13.77 -3.88 -2.13
N CYS A 48 14.51 -3.17 -1.29
CA CYS A 48 15.58 -2.27 -1.72
C CYS A 48 16.91 -2.71 -1.10
N ALA A 49 17.89 -3.00 -1.94
CA ALA A 49 19.23 -3.35 -1.48
C ALA A 49 19.94 -2.13 -0.89
N ASP A 50 20.54 -2.29 0.29
CA ASP A 50 21.23 -1.25 1.02
C ASP A 50 22.61 -1.73 1.48
N SER A 51 23.66 -0.99 1.11
CA SER A 51 25.04 -1.28 1.51
C SER A 51 25.34 -0.99 2.98
N GLY A 52 24.45 -0.26 3.67
CA GLY A 52 24.56 -0.02 5.11
C GLY A 52 24.14 -1.20 5.99
N LEU A 53 23.48 -2.22 5.42
CA LEU A 53 22.96 -3.38 6.14
C LEU A 53 23.85 -4.62 5.92
N ASN A 54 24.13 -5.32 7.01
CA ASN A 54 25.04 -6.48 7.01
C ASN A 54 24.36 -7.82 7.37
N THR A 55 23.13 -7.80 7.90
CA THR A 55 22.45 -9.00 8.44
C THR A 55 20.93 -8.87 8.27
N LEU A 56 20.22 -10.00 8.25
CA LEU A 56 18.75 -10.06 8.20
C LEU A 56 18.11 -10.09 9.60
N VAL A 57 18.86 -9.71 10.64
CA VAL A 57 18.41 -9.81 12.05
C VAL A 57 17.13 -9.02 12.34
N ASP A 58 16.85 -7.95 11.60
CA ASP A 58 15.66 -7.10 11.80
C ASP A 58 14.37 -7.85 11.48
N PHE A 59 14.43 -8.77 10.51
CA PHE A 59 13.31 -9.61 10.11
C PHE A 59 12.94 -10.70 11.12
N ARG A 60 13.77 -10.91 12.15
CA ARG A 60 13.45 -11.86 13.24
C ARG A 60 12.35 -11.35 14.15
N HIS A 61 12.32 -10.04 14.38
CA HIS A 61 11.40 -9.38 15.31
C HIS A 61 10.14 -8.90 14.60
N ASN A 62 10.29 -8.31 13.41
CA ASN A 62 9.17 -7.91 12.58
C ASN A 62 9.06 -8.84 11.37
N ARG A 63 8.12 -9.78 11.43
CA ARG A 63 7.89 -10.76 10.35
C ARG A 63 6.78 -10.37 9.39
N HIS A 64 6.00 -9.32 9.69
CA HIS A 64 4.82 -8.94 8.92
C HIS A 64 5.02 -7.56 8.33
N HIS A 65 5.03 -7.48 7.01
CA HIS A 65 5.20 -6.24 6.27
C HIS A 65 4.01 -6.03 5.35
N ARG A 66 3.19 -5.02 5.66
CA ARG A 66 1.99 -4.68 4.90
C ARG A 66 2.07 -3.24 4.39
N ALA A 67 1.87 -3.04 3.09
CA ALA A 67 1.76 -1.70 2.51
C ALA A 67 0.36 -1.09 2.75
N GLU A 68 0.25 0.23 2.59
CA GLU A 68 -0.98 0.94 2.92
C GLU A 68 -2.10 0.64 1.91
N ARG A 69 -3.33 0.49 2.40
CA ARG A 69 -4.52 0.35 1.56
C ARG A 69 -4.85 1.67 0.86
N GLY A 70 -5.30 1.59 -0.39
CA GLY A 70 -5.82 2.75 -1.12
C GLY A 70 -7.08 3.35 -0.51
N GLN A 71 -7.24 4.66 -0.62
CA GLN A 71 -8.42 5.36 -0.12
C GLN A 71 -9.65 5.03 -0.97
N ASN A 72 -10.83 4.96 -0.36
CA ASN A 72 -12.07 4.82 -1.14
C ASN A 72 -12.34 6.09 -1.96
N GLY A 73 -13.05 5.94 -3.07
CA GLY A 73 -13.62 7.06 -3.79
C GLY A 73 -14.67 7.80 -2.96
N MET A 74 -14.99 9.01 -3.40
CA MET A 74 -15.97 9.89 -2.75
C MET A 74 -16.89 10.51 -3.81
N GLY A 75 -17.97 11.16 -3.37
CA GLY A 75 -18.85 11.91 -4.28
C GLY A 75 -18.12 13.05 -5.00
N ARG A 76 -18.80 13.73 -5.93
CA ARG A 76 -18.23 14.78 -6.78
C ARG A 76 -17.05 14.32 -7.65
N GLN A 77 -17.07 13.07 -8.11
CA GLN A 77 -16.02 12.45 -8.95
C GLN A 77 -14.64 12.44 -8.27
N MET A 78 -14.60 12.44 -6.94
CA MET A 78 -13.34 12.47 -6.20
C MET A 78 -12.77 11.05 -6.08
N THR A 79 -11.71 10.80 -6.85
CA THR A 79 -10.98 9.52 -6.81
C THR A 79 -10.13 9.43 -5.53
N GLY A 80 -10.10 8.26 -4.90
CA GLY A 80 -9.31 7.99 -3.72
C GLY A 80 -7.81 8.05 -3.98
N ARG A 81 -7.03 8.54 -3.01
CA ARG A 81 -5.57 8.54 -3.07
C ARG A 81 -5.00 7.10 -3.05
N LYS A 82 -3.90 6.89 -3.78
CA LYS A 82 -3.09 5.68 -3.72
C LYS A 82 -2.42 5.51 -2.34
N GLY A 83 -2.48 4.30 -1.80
CA GLY A 83 -1.79 3.95 -0.56
C GLY A 83 -0.27 4.03 -0.69
N ASP A 84 0.39 4.48 0.38
CA ASP A 84 1.83 4.60 0.43
C ASP A 84 2.51 3.22 0.36
N SER A 85 3.57 3.15 -0.45
CA SER A 85 4.33 1.92 -0.65
C SER A 85 5.30 1.68 0.51
N LEU A 86 5.47 0.41 0.88
CA LEU A 86 6.39 -0.01 1.92
C LEU A 86 7.73 -0.43 1.31
N VAL A 87 8.80 0.26 1.67
CA VAL A 87 10.17 -0.10 1.27
C VAL A 87 10.81 -0.91 2.39
N ILE A 88 11.18 -2.15 2.08
CA ILE A 88 11.91 -3.05 2.97
C ILE A 88 13.38 -3.04 2.54
N ARG A 89 14.26 -2.58 3.42
CA ARG A 89 15.70 -2.55 3.14
C ARG A 89 16.34 -3.89 3.48
N VAL A 90 17.18 -4.40 2.58
CA VAL A 90 17.92 -5.66 2.75
C VAL A 90 19.40 -5.47 2.42
N PRO A 91 20.32 -6.26 3.00
CA PRO A 91 21.72 -6.25 2.61
C PRO A 91 21.93 -6.50 1.11
N VAL A 92 22.95 -5.88 0.53
CA VAL A 92 23.39 -6.20 -0.83
C VAL A 92 23.78 -7.69 -0.92
N GLY A 93 23.33 -8.37 -1.98
CA GLY A 93 23.54 -9.80 -2.16
C GLY A 93 22.46 -10.70 -1.56
N THR A 94 21.42 -10.12 -0.95
CA THR A 94 20.24 -10.88 -0.49
C THR A 94 19.55 -11.55 -1.66
N ARG A 95 19.33 -12.87 -1.55
CA ARG A 95 18.56 -13.67 -2.52
C ARG A 95 17.13 -13.82 -2.02
N VAL A 96 16.16 -13.63 -2.92
CA VAL A 96 14.72 -13.74 -2.62
C VAL A 96 14.19 -14.95 -3.39
N HIS A 97 13.47 -15.82 -2.69
CA HIS A 97 12.94 -17.09 -3.18
C HIS A 97 11.44 -17.19 -2.94
#